data_AF-A0A967SP89-F1
#
_entry.id   AF-A0A967SP89-F1
#
_cell.length_a   1.000
_cell.length_b   1.000
_cell.length_c   1.000
_cell.angle_alpha   90.00
_cell.angle_beta   90.00
_cell.angle_gamma   90.00
#
_symmetry.space_group_name_H-M   'P 1'
#
loop_
_entity.id
_entity.type
_entity.pdbx_description
1 polymer ?
#
loop_
_entity_poly.entity_id
_entity_poly.type
_entity_poly.pdbx_seq_one_letter_code
_entity_poly.pdbx_strand_id
1 'polypeptide(L)' 'MAALSDETLAEIIAFGGRGVNKSVLMPAYQNTLTKEQIANVVAYIRTFFEKP' A
#
# COMPACT_ATOMS: atom_id res chain seq x y z
N MET A 1 -5.65 16.34 -4.65
CA MET A 1 -4.87 15.11 -4.88
C MET A 1 -5.74 14.13 -5.62
N ALA A 2 -5.25 13.51 -6.70
CA ALA A 2 -5.91 12.35 -7.27
C ALA A 2 -5.80 11.16 -6.29
N ALA A 3 -6.81 10.30 -6.24
CA ALA A 3 -6.72 9.05 -5.49
C ALA A 3 -5.59 8.19 -6.09
N LEU A 4 -4.75 7.61 -5.24
CA LEU A 4 -3.76 6.62 -5.68
C LEU A 4 -4.49 5.39 -6.23
N SER A 5 -3.90 4.69 -7.20
CA SER A 5 -4.43 3.41 -7.69
C SER A 5 -4.14 2.28 -6.70
N ASP A 6 -4.85 1.16 -6.81
CA ASP A 6 -4.62 -0.01 -5.94
C ASP A 6 -3.22 -0.59 -6.14
N GLU A 7 -2.73 -0.59 -7.38
CA GLU A 7 -1.37 -1.03 -7.72
C GLU A 7 -0.33 -0.13 -7.05
N THR A 8 -0.55 1.18 -7.08
CA THR A 8 0.34 2.15 -6.43
C THR A 8 0.37 1.91 -4.92
N LEU A 9 -0.79 1.69 -4.29
CA LEU A 9 -0.86 1.38 -2.86
C LEU A 9 -0.15 0.05 -2.54
N ALA A 10 -0.34 -0.97 -3.37
CA ALA A 10 0.31 -2.27 -3.22
C ALA A 10 1.84 -2.15 -3.32
N GLU A 11 2.37 -1.38 -4.29
CA GLU A 11 3.81 -1.12 -4.43
C GLU A 11 4.39 -0.39 -3.22
N ILE A 12 3.69 0.63 -2.72
CA ILE A 12 4.08 1.39 -1.53
C ILE A 12 4.16 0.46 -0.31
N ILE A 13 3.18 -0.42 -0.11
CA ILE A 13 3.16 -1.39 1.00
C ILE A 13 4.28 -2.44 0.81
N ALA A 14 4.42 -2.99 -0.39
CA ALA A 14 5.39 -4.04 -0.68
C ALA A 14 6.84 -3.55 -0.51
N PHE A 15 7.17 -2.42 -1.12
CA PHE A 15 8.56 -1.95 -1.22
C PHE A 15 8.92 -0.86 -0.21
N GLY A 16 7.95 -0.38 0.56
CA GLY A 16 8.13 0.70 1.52
C GLY A 16 8.53 2.00 0.84
N GLY A 17 8.79 3.02 1.64
CA GLY A 17 9.11 4.34 1.11
C GLY A 17 10.45 4.36 0.37
N ARG A 18 11.43 3.55 0.77
CA ARG A 18 12.70 3.41 0.02
C ARG A 18 12.47 2.92 -1.41
N GLY A 19 11.59 1.93 -1.61
CA GLY A 19 11.35 1.34 -2.92
C GLY A 19 10.57 2.22 -3.89
N VAL A 20 9.85 3.23 -3.39
CA VAL A 20 9.09 4.19 -4.20
C VAL A 20 9.69 5.61 -4.20
N ASN A 21 10.99 5.74 -3.88
CA ASN A 21 11.71 7.02 -3.80
C ASN A 21 11.06 8.06 -2.86
N LYS A 22 10.63 7.61 -1.68
CA LYS A 22 10.05 8.40 -0.58
C LYS A 22 10.78 8.15 0.74
N SER A 23 10.18 8.58 1.84
CA SER A 23 10.76 8.47 3.19
C SER A 23 11.07 7.03 3.57
N VAL A 24 12.28 6.77 4.04
CA VAL A 24 12.73 5.45 4.52
C VAL A 24 12.03 4.99 5.80
N LEU A 25 11.22 5.86 6.45
CA LEU A 25 10.48 5.53 7.65
C LEU A 25 9.33 4.54 7.41
N MET A 26 8.86 4.41 6.17
CA MET A 26 7.94 3.34 5.80
C MET A 26 8.75 2.10 5.38
N PRO A 27 8.79 1.03 6.19
CA PRO A 27 9.51 -0.18 5.84
C PRO A 27 8.80 -0.95 4.71
N ALA A 28 9.55 -1.82 4.04
CA ALA A 28 9.02 -2.74 3.05
C ALA A 28 8.35 -3.94 3.73
N TYR A 29 7.11 -4.26 3.35
CA TYR A 29 6.37 -5.40 3.93
C TYR A 29 6.34 -6.64 3.04
N GLN A 30 6.96 -6.64 1.85
CA GLN A 30 6.97 -7.81 0.95
C GLN A 30 7.59 -9.09 1.55
N ASN A 31 8.44 -8.97 2.58
CA ASN A 31 9.03 -10.11 3.29
C ASN A 31 8.21 -10.56 4.51
N THR A 32 7.14 -9.83 4.83
CA THR A 32 6.29 -10.05 6.01
C THR A 32 4.87 -10.45 5.61
N LEU A 33 4.36 -9.88 4.51
CA LEU A 33 3.01 -10.10 4.00
C LEU A 33 3.07 -10.79 2.64
N THR A 34 2.16 -11.73 2.41
CA THR A 34 1.93 -12.30 1.08
C THR A 34 1.27 -11.27 0.16
N LYS A 35 1.32 -11.50 -1.16
CA LYS A 35 0.64 -10.64 -2.14
C LYS A 35 -0.86 -10.51 -1.86
N GLU A 36 -1.51 -11.60 -1.44
CA GLU A 36 -2.92 -11.62 -1.08
C GLU A 36 -3.19 -10.78 0.18
N GLN A 37 -2.32 -10.87 1.20
CA GLN A 37 -2.43 -10.04 2.39
C GLN A 37 -2.25 -8.55 2.09
N ILE A 38 -1.32 -8.19 1.18
CA ILE A 38 -1.17 -6.81 0.72
C ILE A 38 -2.44 -6.33 0.00
N ALA A 39 -3.03 -7.15 -0.87
CA ALA A 39 -4.29 -6.82 -1.52
C ALA A 39 -5.44 -6.62 -0.51
N ASN A 40 -5.51 -7.45 0.54
CA ASN A 40 -6.48 -7.29 1.62
C ASN A 40 -6.29 -5.98 2.41
N VAL A 41 -5.04 -5.56 2.64
CA VAL A 41 -4.75 -4.25 3.26
C VAL A 41 -5.21 -3.11 2.37
N VAL A 42 -4.97 -3.18 1.06
CA VAL A 42 -5.46 -2.18 0.10
C VAL A 42 -6.99 -2.10 0.13
N ALA A 43 -7.67 -3.25 0.09
CA ALA A 43 -9.13 -3.32 0.19
C ALA A 43 -9.65 -2.69 1.50
N TYR A 44 -8.99 -2.99 2.64
CA TYR A 44 -9.33 -2.36 3.92
C TYR A 44 -9.11 -0.84 3.92
N ILE A 45 -8.04 -0.35 3.28
CA ILE A 45 -7.82 1.10 3.15
C ILE A 45 -8.96 1.75 2.34
N ARG A 46 -9.48 1.08 1.31
CA ARG A 46 -10.58 1.61 0.48
C ARG A 46 -11.89 1.79 1.24
N THR A 47 -12.17 0.96 2.24
CA THR A 47 -13.41 1.09 3.03
C THR A 47 -13.52 2.43 3.77
N PHE A 48 -12.41 3.15 3.97
CA PHE A 48 -12.42 4.50 4.56
C PHE A 48 -12.77 5.62 3.57
N PHE A 49 -12.69 5.34 2.26
CA PHE A 49 -12.88 6.33 1.20
C PHE A 49 -14.17 6.12 0.40
N GLU A 50 -14.82 4.95 0.54
CA GLU A 50 -16.18 4.76 0.06
C GLU A 50 -17.12 5.58 0.95
N LYS A 51 -17.79 6.57 0.34
CA LYS A 51 -18.86 7.32 0.99
C LYS A 51 -20.01 6.33 1.24
N PRO A 52 -20.66 6.34 2.43
CA PRO A 52 -21.81 5.48 2.68
C PRO A 52 -22.95 5.70 1.69
#